data_AF-A0A1H4FKZ8-F1
#
_entry.id   AF-A0A1H4FKZ8-F1
#
_cell.length_a   1.000
_cell.length_b   1.000
_cell.length_c   1.000
_cell.angle_alpha   90.00
_cell.angle_beta   90.00
_cell.angle_gamma   90.00
#
_symmetry.space_group_name_H-M   'P 1'
#
loop_
_entity.id
_entity.type
_entity.pdbx_description
1 polymer ?
#
loop_
_entity_poly.entity_id
_entity_poly.type
_entity_poly.pdbx_seq_one_letter_code
_entity_poly.pdbx_strand_id
1 'polypeptide(L)'
;MNITTLDEALDRIKELENEISELKAENEKLRNRNFGGRKKHDEAWMSAYNDFIVKYENGMTLMEIVAEGDISRRTAYRYLAYYKELHQIVGN
;
A
#
# COMPACT_ATOMS: atom_id res chain seq x y z
N MET A 1 36.16 -0.85 -10.71
CA MET A 1 36.84 0.10 -11.61
C MET A 1 37.57 1.08 -10.72
N ASN A 2 38.90 1.12 -10.76
CA ASN A 2 39.65 2.05 -9.91
C ASN A 2 39.90 3.31 -10.74
N ILE A 3 39.41 4.45 -10.26
CA ILE A 3 39.70 5.77 -10.83
C ILE A 3 41.12 6.11 -10.40
N THR A 4 42.00 6.31 -11.38
CA THR A 4 43.43 6.49 -11.12
C THR A 4 43.92 7.90 -11.40
N THR A 5 43.15 8.68 -12.18
CA THR A 5 43.49 10.06 -12.52
C THR A 5 42.39 11.05 -12.13
N LEU A 6 42.75 12.32 -12.01
CA LEU A 6 41.80 13.40 -11.71
C LEU A 6 40.76 13.57 -12.83
N ASP A 7 41.19 13.46 -14.09
CA ASP A 7 40.31 13.60 -15.25
C ASP A 7 39.26 12.47 -15.29
N GLU A 8 39.67 11.22 -15.03
CA GLU A 8 38.73 10.09 -14.89
C GLU A 8 37.73 10.31 -13.75
N ALA A 9 38.16 10.95 -12.65
CA ALA A 9 37.28 11.27 -11.53
C ALA A 9 36.24 12.33 -11.92
N LEU A 10 36.67 13.37 -12.63
CA LEU A 10 35.80 14.45 -13.10
C LEU A 10 34.79 13.96 -14.13
N ASP A 11 35.21 13.12 -15.08
CA ASP A 11 34.32 12.51 -16.06
C ASP A 11 33.28 11.61 -15.36
N ARG A 12 33.70 10.82 -14.37
CA ARG A 12 32.77 9.98 -13.61
C ARG A 12 31.77 10.79 -12.78
N ILE A 13 32.20 11.91 -12.20
CA ILE A 13 31.29 12.83 -11.49
C ILE A 13 30.23 13.35 -12.44
N LYS A 14 30.62 13.79 -13.63
CA LYS A 14 29.71 14.32 -14.65
C LYS A 14 28.70 13.28 -15.13
N GLU A 15 29.13 12.03 -15.33
CA GLU A 15 28.22 10.92 -15.64
C GLU A 15 27.20 10.69 -14.52
N LEU A 16 27.66 10.64 -13.27
CA LEU A 16 26.81 10.43 -12.11
C LEU A 16 25.80 11.58 -11.91
N GLU A 17 26.19 12.82 -12.17
CA GLU A 17 25.29 13.98 -12.10
C GLU A 17 24.15 13.87 -13.13
N ASN A 18 24.46 13.43 -14.35
CA ASN A 18 23.45 13.19 -15.39
C ASN A 18 22.53 12.04 -15.00
N GLU A 19 23.08 10.92 -14.53
CA GLU A 19 22.30 9.75 -14.07
C GLU A 19 21.36 10.13 -12.91
N ILE A 20 21.85 10.90 -11.94
CA ILE A 20 21.03 11.41 -10.83
C ILE A 20 19.90 12.29 -11.34
N SER A 21 20.16 13.15 -12.33
CA SER A 21 19.15 14.02 -12.93
C SER A 21 18.05 13.22 -13.61
N GLU A 22 18.41 12.21 -14.41
CA GLU A 22 17.48 11.33 -15.10
C GLU A 22 16.64 10.49 -14.13
N LEU A 23 17.27 9.90 -13.12
CA LEU A 23 16.59 9.11 -12.08
C LEU A 23 15.60 9.94 -11.26
N LYS A 24 15.91 11.22 -11.00
CA LYS A 24 14.99 12.14 -10.33
C LYS A 24 13.77 12.44 -11.19
N ALA A 25 13.97 12.70 -12.48
CA ALA A 25 12.87 12.95 -13.42
C ALA A 25 11.96 11.71 -13.56
N GLU A 26 12.53 10.51 -13.62
CA GLU A 26 11.76 9.26 -13.66
C GLU A 26 10.98 9.04 -12.35
N ASN A 27 11.60 9.28 -11.19
CA ASN A 27 10.90 9.21 -9.90
C ASN A 27 9.72 10.18 -9.82
N GLU A 28 9.90 11.41 -10.27
CA GLU A 28 8.81 12.40 -10.31
C GLU A 28 7.67 11.94 -11.23
N LYS A 29 8.01 11.42 -12.42
CA LYS A 29 7.04 10.82 -13.35
C LYS A 29 6.29 9.65 -12.71
N LEU A 30 6.96 8.76 -11.98
CA LEU A 30 6.33 7.62 -11.31
C LEU A 30 5.45 8.04 -10.13
N ARG A 31 5.86 9.05 -9.36
CA ARG A 31 5.04 9.62 -8.26
C ARG A 31 3.78 10.30 -8.79
N ASN A 32 3.91 11.02 -9.90
CA ASN A 32 2.80 11.73 -10.53
C ASN A 32 1.96 10.83 -11.45
N ARG A 33 2.38 9.58 -11.66
CA ARG A 33 1.61 8.61 -12.42
C ARG A 33 0.36 8.23 -11.62
N ASN A 34 -0.79 8.67 -12.10
CA ASN A 34 -2.07 8.19 -11.60
C ASN A 34 -2.19 6.71 -11.99
N PHE A 35 -1.91 5.79 -11.06
CA PHE A 35 -2.19 4.36 -11.25
C PHE A 35 -3.70 4.21 -11.30
N GLY A 36 -4.27 4.35 -12.49
CA GLY A 36 -5.70 4.20 -12.79
C GLY A 36 -6.20 2.79 -12.53
N GLY A 37 -6.23 2.41 -11.25
CA GLY A 37 -6.64 1.12 -10.73
C GLY A 37 -7.36 1.29 -9.39
N ARG A 38 -7.77 0.18 -8.80
CA ARG A 38 -8.39 0.18 -7.47
C ARG A 38 -7.39 0.79 -6.48
N LYS A 39 -7.76 1.92 -5.86
CA LYS A 39 -6.97 2.47 -4.77
C LYS A 39 -6.75 1.37 -3.73
N LYS A 40 -5.51 1.20 -3.26
CA LYS A 40 -5.26 0.38 -2.06
C LYS A 40 -6.17 0.87 -0.95
N HIS A 41 -6.56 -0.03 -0.06
CA HIS A 41 -7.29 0.35 1.15
C HIS A 41 -6.50 1.45 1.86
N ASP A 42 -7.12 2.60 2.02
CA ASP A 42 -6.52 3.76 2.69
C ASP A 42 -6.60 3.58 4.21
N GLU A 43 -6.00 4.51 4.95
CA GLU A 43 -5.95 4.46 6.41
C GLU A 43 -7.35 4.41 7.04
N ALA A 44 -8.31 5.18 6.48
CA ALA A 44 -9.69 5.18 6.94
C ALA A 44 -10.36 3.82 6.74
N TRP A 45 -10.13 3.17 5.59
CA TRP A 45 -10.63 1.83 5.35
C TRP A 45 -10.02 0.81 6.32
N MET A 46 -8.70 0.89 6.57
CA MET A 46 -7.99 -0.04 7.46
C MET A 46 -8.46 0.10 8.91
N SER A 47 -8.69 1.33 9.38
CA SER A 47 -9.25 1.57 10.71
C SER A 47 -10.62 0.91 10.88
N ALA A 48 -11.55 1.22 9.96
CA ALA A 48 -12.91 0.65 10.01
C ALA A 48 -12.91 -0.88 9.86
N TYR A 49 -11.98 -1.44 9.09
CA TYR A 49 -11.80 -2.88 8.99
C TYR A 49 -11.30 -3.50 10.30
N ASN A 50 -10.29 -2.91 10.94
CA ASN A 50 -9.77 -3.41 12.21
C ASN A 50 -10.83 -3.40 13.33
N ASP A 51 -11.62 -2.33 13.41
CA ASP A 51 -12.73 -2.24 14.38
C ASP A 51 -13.77 -3.35 14.16
N PHE A 52 -14.08 -3.64 12.89
CA PHE A 52 -14.91 -4.78 12.53
C PHE A 52 -14.30 -6.12 12.96
N ILE A 53 -13.00 -6.33 12.74
CA ILE A 53 -12.32 -7.59 13.09
C ILE A 53 -12.34 -7.82 14.60
N VAL A 54 -12.01 -6.82 15.41
CA VAL A 54 -12.05 -6.94 16.87
C VAL A 54 -13.43 -7.40 17.34
N LYS A 55 -14.51 -6.80 16.82
CA LYS A 55 -15.88 -7.18 17.17
C LYS A 55 -16.22 -8.60 16.71
N TYR A 56 -15.85 -8.95 15.48
CA TYR A 56 -16.12 -10.26 14.90
C TYR A 56 -15.36 -11.39 15.63
N GLU A 57 -14.08 -11.20 15.95
CA GLU A 57 -13.27 -12.16 16.71
C GLU A 57 -13.73 -12.29 18.17
N ASN A 58 -14.30 -11.24 18.75
CA ASN A 58 -14.98 -11.29 20.05
C ASN A 58 -16.33 -12.06 20.01
N GLY A 59 -16.72 -12.60 18.86
CA GLY A 59 -17.90 -13.47 18.72
C GLY A 59 -19.18 -12.75 18.32
N MET A 60 -19.14 -11.44 18.02
CA MET A 60 -20.31 -10.73 17.50
C MET A 60 -20.65 -11.19 16.09
N THR A 61 -21.94 -11.34 15.83
CA THR A 61 -22.46 -11.61 14.49
C THR A 61 -22.39 -10.38 13.60
N LEU A 62 -22.37 -10.59 12.28
CA LEU A 62 -22.45 -9.52 11.27
C LEU A 62 -23.60 -8.54 11.54
N MET A 63 -24.75 -9.04 11.99
CA MET A 63 -25.94 -8.20 12.17
C MET A 63 -25.88 -7.38 13.46
N GLU A 64 -25.25 -7.91 14.51
CA GLU A 64 -24.98 -7.15 15.74
C GLU A 64 -24.02 -6.00 15.45
N ILE A 65 -22.93 -6.26 14.71
CA ILE A 65 -21.97 -5.22 14.32
C ILE A 65 -22.62 -4.15 13.43
N VAL A 66 -23.52 -4.55 12.52
CA VAL A 66 -24.27 -3.61 11.68
C VAL A 66 -25.28 -2.79 12.49
N ALA A 67 -25.86 -3.38 13.54
CA ALA A 67 -26.84 -2.70 14.39
C ALA A 67 -26.22 -1.57 15.24
N GLU A 68 -24.93 -1.64 15.55
CA GLU A 68 -24.18 -0.55 16.21
C GLU A 68 -24.07 0.70 15.34
N GLY A 69 -24.29 0.59 14.03
CA GLY A 69 -24.42 1.72 13.10
C GLY A 69 -23.12 2.18 12.45
N ASP A 70 -21.96 1.63 12.82
CA ASP A 70 -20.65 2.03 12.28
C ASP A 70 -20.46 1.67 10.80
N ILE A 71 -21.09 0.57 10.35
CA ILE A 71 -20.93 0.06 8.98
C ILE A 71 -22.22 -0.49 8.41
N SER A 72 -22.39 -0.35 7.09
CA SER A 72 -23.53 -0.94 6.38
C SER A 72 -23.43 -2.48 6.34
N ARG A 73 -24.58 -3.15 6.19
CA ARG A 73 -24.65 -4.60 5.94
C ARG A 73 -23.72 -5.03 4.80
N ARG A 74 -23.71 -4.28 3.70
CA ARG A 74 -22.84 -4.57 2.54
C ARG A 74 -21.36 -4.48 2.92
N THR A 75 -20.98 -3.50 3.73
CA THR A 75 -19.59 -3.32 4.21
C THR A 75 -19.19 -4.49 5.10
N ALA A 76 -20.05 -4.90 6.04
CA ALA A 76 -19.80 -6.03 6.93
C ALA A 76 -19.54 -7.33 6.14
N TYR A 77 -20.36 -7.65 5.13
CA TYR A 77 -20.13 -8.81 4.26
C TYR A 77 -18.83 -8.69 3.45
N ARG A 78 -18.48 -7.50 2.97
CA ARG A 78 -17.23 -7.26 2.25
C ARG A 78 -16.01 -7.48 3.15
N TYR A 79 -16.06 -7.00 4.40
CA TYR A 79 -15.00 -7.21 5.38
C TYR A 79 -14.87 -8.67 5.77
N LEU A 80 -15.98 -9.39 5.95
CA LEU A 80 -15.93 -10.83 6.20
C LEU A 80 -15.30 -11.60 5.02
N ALA A 81 -15.65 -11.26 3.78
CA ALA A 81 -15.05 -11.91 2.61
C ALA A 81 -13.53 -11.69 2.57
N TYR A 82 -13.09 -10.45 2.79
CA TYR A 82 -11.67 -10.11 2.85
C TYR A 82 -10.92 -10.82 3.99
N TYR A 83 -11.53 -10.89 5.18
CA TYR A 83 -10.99 -11.66 6.31
C TYR A 83 -10.80 -13.14 5.95
N LYS A 84 -11.82 -13.78 5.37
CA LYS A 84 -11.73 -15.18 4.95
C LYS A 84 -10.62 -15.42 3.91
N GLU A 85 -10.49 -14.52 2.94
CA GLU A 85 -9.44 -14.58 1.93
C GLU A 85 -8.05 -14.52 2.56
N LEU A 86 -7.82 -13.58 3.48
CA LEU A 86 -6.55 -13.47 4.21
C LEU A 86 -6.23 -14.72 5.04
N HIS A 87 -7.22 -15.24 5.79
CA HIS A 87 -7.03 -16.43 6.61
C HIS A 87 -6.85 -17.71 5.80
N GLN A 88 -7.42 -17.77 4.58
CA GLN A 88 -7.19 -18.89 3.67
C GLN A 88 -5.77 -18.89 3.11
N ILE A 89 -5.17 -17.72 2.88
CA ILE A 89 -3.79 -17.59 2.40
C ILE A 89 -2.77 -18.03 3.47
N VAL A 90 -3.04 -17.78 4.75
CA VAL A 90 -2.16 -18.17 5.87
C VAL A 90 -2.19 -19.68 6.14
N GLY A 91 -3.22 -20.39 5.68
CA GLY A 91 -3.40 -21.83 5.90
C GLY A 91 -2.78 -22.76 4.85
N ASN A 92 -2.02 -22.23 3.88
CA ASN A 92 -1.34 -23.00 2.81
C ASN A 92 0.18 -22.96 2.94
#